data_AF-A0A4S8NLW9-F1
#
_entry.id   AF-A0A4S8NLW9-F1
#
_cell.length_a   1.000
_cell.length_b   1.000
_cell.length_c   1.000
_cell.angle_alpha   90.00
_cell.angle_beta   90.00
_cell.angle_gamma   90.00
#
_symmetry.space_group_name_H-M   'P 1'
#
loop_
_entity.id
_entity.type
_entity.pdbx_description
1 polymer ?
#
loop_
_entity_poly.entity_id
_entity_poly.type
_entity_poly.pdbx_seq_one_letter_code
_entity_poly.pdbx_strand_id
1 'polypeptide(L)' 'MRETERIDETLARLGDAWRRQPDLRLGQLIYNAVAESANHPVDPFPDLFYIEDDVLTSALR' A
#
# COMPACT_ATOMS: atom_id res chain seq x y z
N MET A 1 -18.58 -4.98 -1.08
CA MET A 1 -18.80 -5.69 0.21
C MET A 1 -17.43 -6.11 0.73
N ARG A 2 -17.15 -6.04 2.04
CA ARG A 2 -15.82 -6.38 2.57
C ARG A 2 -15.65 -7.90 2.62
N GLU A 3 -15.24 -8.48 1.50
CA GLU A 3 -14.92 -9.91 1.40
C GLU A 3 -13.61 -10.18 2.14
N THR A 4 -13.51 -11.30 2.85
CA THR A 4 -12.32 -11.63 3.65
C THR A 4 -11.13 -12.05 2.78
N GLU A 5 -11.40 -12.58 1.59
CA GLU A 5 -10.40 -13.05 0.63
C GLU A 5 -9.42 -11.93 0.20
N ARG A 6 -9.88 -10.67 0.18
CA ARG A 6 -9.04 -9.50 -0.14
C ARG A 6 -7.90 -9.28 0.87
N ILE A 7 -8.06 -9.77 2.11
CA ILE A 7 -7.03 -9.63 3.15
C ILE A 7 -5.81 -10.45 2.77
N ASP A 8 -6.01 -11.71 2.38
CA ASP A 8 -4.92 -12.62 2.05
C ASP A 8 -4.17 -12.15 0.79
N GLU A 9 -4.90 -11.67 -0.23
CA GLU A 9 -4.28 -11.08 -1.42
C GLU A 9 -3.42 -9.84 -1.06
N THR A 10 -3.97 -8.95 -0.24
CA THR A 10 -3.27 -7.72 0.17
C THR A 10 -2.01 -8.04 0.97
N LEU A 11 -2.10 -8.99 1.91
CA LEU A 11 -0.97 -9.45 2.71
C LEU A 11 0.11 -10.13 1.84
N ALA A 12 -0.28 -10.91 0.84
CA ALA A 12 0.65 -11.53 -0.09
C ALA A 12 1.45 -10.46 -0.87
N ARG A 13 0.77 -9.46 -1.43
CA ARG A 13 1.43 -8.36 -2.17
C ARG A 13 2.33 -7.52 -1.27
N LEU A 14 1.88 -7.19 -0.06
CA LEU A 14 2.70 -6.49 0.93
C LEU A 14 3.95 -7.29 1.28
N GLY A 15 3.80 -8.61 1.51
CA GLY A 15 4.92 -9.49 1.80
C GLY A 15 5.96 -9.52 0.68
N ASP A 16 5.52 -9.61 -0.57
CA ASP A 16 6.42 -9.61 -1.73
C ASP A 16 7.14 -8.27 -1.92
N ALA A 17 6.43 -7.14 -1.78
CA ALA A 17 7.03 -5.81 -1.86
C ALA A 17 8.03 -5.58 -0.72
N TRP A 18 7.68 -5.99 0.51
CA TRP A 18 8.55 -5.80 1.66
C TRP A 18 9.84 -6.62 1.55
N ARG A 19 9.77 -7.85 1.03
CA ARG A 19 10.98 -8.66 0.77
C ARG A 19 11.91 -8.02 -0.26
N ARG A 20 11.39 -7.25 -1.23
CA ARG A 20 12.20 -6.48 -2.19
C ARG A 20 12.87 -5.27 -1.56
N GLN A 21 12.32 -4.76 -0.45
CA GLN A 21 12.78 -3.55 0.23
C GLN A 21 12.91 -3.79 1.76
N PRO A 22 13.81 -4.69 2.20
CA PRO A 22 13.87 -5.15 3.59
C PRO A 22 14.27 -4.05 4.59
N ASP A 23 14.85 -2.95 4.10
CA ASP A 23 15.27 -1.82 4.94
C ASP A 23 14.11 -0.94 5.40
N LEU A 24 12.97 -0.98 4.69
CA LEU A 24 11.77 -0.24 5.06
C LEU A 24 11.02 -1.00 6.17
N ARG A 25 10.46 -0.28 7.13
CA ARG A 25 9.42 -0.84 8.02
C ARG A 25 8.08 -0.85 7.29
N LEU A 26 7.15 -1.73 7.68
CA LEU A 26 5.83 -1.86 7.05
C LEU A 26 5.11 -0.50 6.84
N GLY A 27 5.07 0.35 7.86
CA GLY A 27 4.43 1.66 7.75
C GLY A 27 5.10 2.59 6.73
N GLN A 28 6.43 2.52 6.59
CA GLN A 28 7.16 3.30 5.59
C GLN A 28 6.93 2.76 4.17
N LEU A 29 6.86 1.44 4.02
CA LEU A 29 6.52 0.80 2.75
C LEU A 29 5.12 1.26 2.27
N ILE A 30 4.12 1.20 3.15
CA ILE A 30 2.75 1.63 2.86
C ILE A 30 2.72 3.13 2.51
N TYR A 31 3.34 3.97 3.33
CA TYR A 31 3.39 5.41 3.09
C TYR A 31 4.05 5.74 1.74
N ASN A 32 5.21 5.15 1.45
CA ASN A 32 5.95 5.40 0.22
C ASN A 32 5.18 4.93 -1.02
N ALA A 33 4.55 3.75 -0.96
CA ALA A 33 3.74 3.24 -2.06
C ALA A 33 2.61 4.23 -2.41
N VAL A 34 1.90 4.73 -1.39
CA VAL A 34 0.76 5.63 -1.59
C VAL A 34 1.21 7.03 -2.00
N ALA A 35 2.24 7.58 -1.37
CA ALA A 35 2.76 8.91 -1.69
C ALA A 35 3.24 9.01 -3.15
N GLU A 36 3.69 7.90 -3.74
CA GLU A 36 4.13 7.81 -5.13
C GLU A 36 3.02 7.39 -6.11
N SER A 37 1.81 7.09 -5.63
CA SER A 37 0.70 6.65 -6.47
C SER A 37 0.10 7.81 -7.26
N ALA A 38 0.06 7.65 -8.59
CA ALA A 38 -0.38 8.66 -9.56
C ALA A 38 -1.85 9.12 -9.41
N ASN A 39 -2.65 8.42 -8.59
CA ASN A 39 -4.06 8.74 -8.36
C ASN A 39 -4.29 9.71 -7.19
N HIS A 40 -3.25 10.08 -6.44
CA HIS A 40 -3.35 11.15 -5.46
C HIS A 40 -2.68 12.41 -6.06
N PRO A 41 -3.37 13.56 -6.18
CA PRO A 41 -2.67 14.82 -6.42
C PRO A 41 -1.59 14.94 -5.35
N VAL A 42 -0.39 15.40 -5.73
CA VAL A 42 0.81 15.51 -4.88
C VAL A 42 0.45 16.24 -3.59
N ASP A 43 -0.03 15.46 -2.64
CA ASP A 43 -0.39 15.88 -1.31
C ASP A 43 0.82 15.47 -0.47
N PRO A 44 1.53 16.43 0.14
CA PRO A 44 2.68 16.10 0.97
C PRO A 44 2.34 15.16 2.13
N PHE A 45 1.05 14.95 2.43
CA PHE A 45 0.57 14.05 3.48
C PHE A 45 -0.62 13.21 2.98
N PRO A 46 -0.37 12.07 2.29
CA PRO A 46 -1.46 11.19 1.88
C PRO A 46 -2.28 10.73 3.11
N ASP A 47 -3.60 10.85 3.03
CA ASP A 47 -4.49 10.40 4.10
C ASP A 47 -4.55 8.87 4.13
N LEU A 48 -3.70 8.27 4.96
CA LEU A 48 -3.62 6.83 5.12
C LEU A 48 -4.91 6.19 5.67
N PHE A 49 -5.78 6.97 6.31
CA PHE A 49 -6.94 6.43 7.02
C PHE A 49 -8.03 5.90 6.07
N TYR A 50 -8.14 6.48 4.87
CA TYR A 50 -9.20 6.14 3.91
C TYR A 50 -8.71 5.33 2.71
N ILE A 51 -7.48 4.81 2.76
CA ILE A 51 -6.92 4.05 1.65
C ILE A 51 -7.60 2.70 1.55
N GLU A 52 -8.05 2.39 0.34
CA GLU A 52 -8.64 1.11 0.00
C GLU A 52 -7.56 0.10 -0.42
N ASP A 53 -7.86 -1.19 -0.22
CA ASP A 53 -6.90 -2.28 -0.45
C ASP A 53 -6.45 -2.36 -1.92
N ASP A 54 -7.33 -2.06 -2.86
CA ASP A 54 -7.06 -2.03 -4.31
C ASP A 54 -6.11 -0.87 -4.69
N VAL A 55 -6.32 0.31 -4.10
CA VAL A 55 -5.42 1.45 -4.25
C VAL A 55 -4.03 1.11 -3.71
N LEU A 56 -3.95 0.57 -2.49
CA LEU A 56 -2.68 0.16 -1.90
C LEU A 56 -1.97 -0.90 -2.75
N THR A 57 -2.67 -1.97 -3.14
CA THR A 57 -2.08 -3.07 -3.91
C THR A 57 -1.66 -2.66 -5.31
N SER A 58 -2.32 -1.69 -5.94
CA SER A 58 -1.89 -1.10 -7.21
C SER A 58 -0.62 -0.23 -7.09
N ALA A 59 -0.38 0.33 -5.91
CA ALA A 59 0.73 1.24 -5.63
C ALA A 59 2.00 0.52 -5.14
N LEU A 60 1.87 -0.71 -4.64
CA LEU A 60 3.00 -1.55 -4.23
C LEU A 60 3.82 -2.00 -5.46
N ARG A 61 5.09 -1.60 -5.52
CA ARG A 61 6.05 -1.98 -6.59
C ARG A 61 6.87 -3.21 -6.25
#